data_AF-A0A6N8WDA0-F1
#
_entry.id   AF-A0A6N8WDA0-F1
#
_cell.length_a   1.000
_cell.length_b   1.000
_cell.length_c   1.000
_cell.angle_alpha   90.00
_cell.angle_beta   90.00
_cell.angle_gamma   90.00
#
_symmetry.space_group_name_H-M   'P 1'
#
loop_
_entity.id
_entity.type
_entity.pdbx_description
1 polymer ?
#
loop_
_entity_poly.entity_id
_entity_poly.type
_entity_poly.pdbx_seq_one_letter_code
_entity_poly.pdbx_strand_id
1 'polypeptide(L)'
;MHKNLLNALIEAIDNREAAALVTVTSGEGAFAHAVGRNAVVRPRMDSCPEGELGLGKWNESVLRDARSAVASKKHKHFNYEEVDGRFSVFVEVQPRPPHLIIAGAGHIAVPL
;
A
#
# COMPACT_ATOMS: atom_id res chain seq x y z
N MET A 1 3.09 13.67 14.30
CA MET A 1 1.84 13.31 13.59
C MET A 1 1.93 11.98 12.81
N HIS A 2 2.86 11.07 13.15
CA HIS A 2 3.04 9.75 12.50
C HIS A 2 2.30 8.59 13.17
N LYS A 3 1.72 8.81 14.36
CA LYS A 3 1.05 7.75 15.15
C LYS A 3 -0.16 7.13 14.43
N ASN A 4 -0.87 7.92 13.63
CA ASN A 4 -2.11 7.46 12.99
C ASN A 4 -1.82 6.46 11.85
N LEU A 5 -0.86 6.77 10.97
CA LEU A 5 -0.41 5.89 9.88
C LEU A 5 0.14 4.55 10.38
N LEU A 6 0.98 4.57 11.42
CA LEU A 6 1.52 3.36 12.01
C LEU A 6 0.40 2.49 12.58
N ASN A 7 -0.54 3.10 13.32
CA ASN A 7 -1.69 2.38 13.87
C ASN A 7 -2.56 1.77 12.76
N ALA A 8 -2.84 2.52 11.69
CA ALA A 8 -3.61 2.02 10.54
C ALA A 8 -2.95 0.82 9.85
N LEU A 9 -1.62 0.83 9.76
CA LEU A 9 -0.85 -0.28 9.22
C LEU A 9 -0.87 -1.50 10.15
N ILE A 10 -0.66 -1.29 11.44
CA ILE A 10 -0.73 -2.35 12.46
C ILE A 10 -2.14 -2.96 12.47
N GLU A 11 -3.19 -2.14 12.47
CA GLU A 11 -4.57 -2.58 12.45
C GLU A 11 -4.88 -3.43 11.20
N ALA A 12 -4.36 -3.05 10.03
CA ALA A 12 -4.51 -3.85 8.83
C ALA A 12 -3.80 -5.22 8.96
N ILE A 13 -2.60 -5.24 9.55
CA ILE A 13 -1.85 -6.48 9.80
C ILE A 13 -2.59 -7.37 10.81
N ASP A 14 -3.07 -6.81 11.91
CA ASP A 14 -3.80 -7.52 12.97
C ASP A 14 -5.12 -8.12 12.45
N ASN A 15 -5.83 -7.37 11.60
CA ASN A 15 -7.04 -7.83 10.92
C ASN A 15 -6.77 -8.81 9.76
N ARG A 16 -5.49 -9.17 9.54
CA ARG A 16 -5.04 -10.04 8.44
C ARG A 16 -5.51 -9.53 7.07
N GLU A 17 -5.52 -8.24 6.89
CA GLU A 17 -5.80 -7.58 5.63
C GLU A 17 -4.48 -7.32 4.90
N ALA A 18 -4.52 -7.37 3.56
CA ALA A 18 -3.40 -6.86 2.80
C ALA A 18 -3.40 -5.33 2.89
N ALA A 19 -2.24 -4.71 3.02
CA ALA A 19 -2.09 -3.26 2.98
C ALA A 19 -0.78 -2.89 2.27
N ALA A 20 -0.62 -1.63 1.92
CA ALA A 20 0.67 -1.09 1.54
C ALA A 20 0.92 0.27 2.18
N LEU A 21 2.17 0.49 2.57
CA LEU A 21 2.69 1.81 2.87
C LEU A 21 3.23 2.43 1.58
N VAL A 22 2.64 3.55 1.18
CA VAL A 22 3.02 4.33 0.01
C VAL A 22 3.82 5.52 0.48
N THR A 23 5.05 5.67 -0.01
CA THR A 23 5.98 6.73 0.40
C THR A 23 6.49 7.46 -0.82
N VAL A 24 6.41 8.78 -0.84
CA VAL A 24 7.06 9.60 -1.87
C VAL A 24 8.56 9.63 -1.58
N THR A 25 9.35 8.99 -2.43
CA THR A 25 10.80 8.81 -2.25
C THR A 25 11.62 9.89 -2.93
N SER A 26 11.09 10.49 -3.99
CA SER A 26 11.74 11.58 -4.73
C SER A 26 10.70 12.56 -5.27
N GLY A 27 11.09 13.81 -5.45
CA GLY A 27 10.23 14.86 -5.95
C GLY A 27 11.06 16.06 -6.41
N GLU A 28 10.77 16.54 -7.62
CA GLU A 28 11.40 17.70 -8.24
C GLU A 28 10.35 18.74 -8.60
N GLY A 29 10.76 20.00 -8.70
CA GLY A 29 9.86 21.11 -9.03
C GLY A 29 8.69 21.23 -8.06
N ALA A 30 7.47 21.16 -8.59
CA ALA A 30 6.24 21.26 -7.79
C ALA A 30 6.09 20.15 -6.75
N PHE A 31 6.79 19.01 -6.89
CA PHE A 31 6.63 17.84 -6.01
C PHE A 31 7.69 17.72 -4.92
N ALA A 32 8.67 18.63 -4.84
CA ALA A 32 9.73 18.57 -3.83
C ALA A 32 9.19 18.59 -2.39
N HIS A 33 8.08 19.29 -2.16
CA HIS A 33 7.42 19.37 -0.86
C HIS A 33 6.69 18.08 -0.42
N ALA A 34 6.49 17.13 -1.35
CA ALA A 34 5.80 15.88 -1.11
C ALA A 34 6.75 14.77 -0.65
N VAL A 35 8.07 14.93 -0.80
CA VAL A 35 9.06 13.92 -0.42
C VAL A 35 8.96 13.57 1.07
N GLY A 36 8.91 12.28 1.38
CA GLY A 36 8.73 11.76 2.74
C GLY A 36 7.29 11.76 3.24
N ARG A 37 6.31 12.15 2.40
CA ARG A 37 4.89 11.96 2.71
C ARG A 37 4.47 10.52 2.46
N ASN A 38 3.59 10.04 3.34
CA ASN A 38 3.22 8.64 3.42
C ASN A 38 1.70 8.49 3.43
N ALA A 39 1.20 7.43 2.83
CA ALA A 39 -0.19 7.00 2.92
C ALA A 39 -0.29 5.47 3.05
N VAL A 40 -1.26 4.99 3.82
CA VAL A 40 -1.60 3.57 3.91
C VAL A 40 -2.76 3.28 2.98
N VAL A 41 -2.60 2.27 2.13
CA VAL A 41 -3.58 1.88 1.12
C VAL A 41 -3.98 0.42 1.33
N ARG A 42 -5.29 0.18 1.46
CA ARG A 42 -5.89 -1.17 1.51
C ARG A 42 -6.34 -1.59 0.10
N PRO A 43 -6.56 -2.88 -0.19
CA PRO A 43 -6.93 -3.34 -1.54
C PRO A 43 -8.34 -2.92 -1.97
N ARG A 44 -9.29 -2.74 -1.03
CA ARG A 44 -10.67 -2.39 -1.41
C ARG A 44 -10.80 -0.93 -1.83
N MET A 45 -11.49 -0.70 -2.94
CA MET A 45 -11.60 0.61 -3.58
C MET A 45 -12.40 1.63 -2.76
N ASP A 46 -13.30 1.15 -1.89
CA ASP A 46 -14.09 1.94 -0.92
C ASP A 46 -13.29 2.41 0.30
N SER A 47 -12.13 1.79 0.56
CA SER A 47 -11.29 2.13 1.69
C SER A 47 -10.59 3.45 1.42
N CYS A 48 -10.90 4.46 2.23
CA CYS A 48 -10.21 5.74 2.21
C CYS A 48 -8.74 5.51 2.58
N PRO A 49 -7.77 6.02 1.79
CA PRO A 49 -6.38 5.96 2.18
C PRO A 49 -6.15 6.77 3.46
N GLU A 50 -5.33 6.25 4.36
CA GLU A 50 -4.98 6.97 5.58
C GLU A 50 -3.66 7.71 5.35
N GLY A 51 -3.63 9.02 5.55
CA GLY A 51 -2.49 9.88 5.20
C GLY A 51 -2.64 10.56 3.85
N GLU A 52 -1.75 11.51 3.58
CA GLU A 52 -1.84 12.37 2.39
C GLU A 52 -0.47 12.48 1.72
N LEU A 53 -0.41 12.12 0.44
CA LEU A 53 0.83 12.17 -0.35
C LEU A 53 1.15 13.58 -0.86
N GLY A 54 0.17 14.49 -0.91
CA GLY A 54 0.38 15.87 -1.37
C GLY A 54 0.71 16.01 -2.86
N LEU A 55 0.31 15.05 -3.71
CA LEU A 55 0.63 15.05 -5.15
C LEU A 55 -0.46 15.69 -6.02
N GLY A 56 -1.45 16.34 -5.40
CA GLY A 56 -2.57 17.00 -6.09
C GLY A 56 -3.35 16.04 -6.98
N LYS A 57 -3.47 16.36 -8.27
CA LYS A 57 -4.18 15.57 -9.28
C LYS A 57 -3.64 14.13 -9.43
N TRP A 58 -2.38 13.89 -9.07
CA TRP A 58 -1.75 12.57 -9.20
C TRP A 58 -2.09 11.61 -8.07
N ASN A 59 -2.67 12.09 -6.96
CA ASN A 59 -3.01 11.24 -5.82
C ASN A 59 -3.87 10.05 -6.25
N GLU A 60 -4.92 10.25 -7.04
CA GLU A 60 -5.81 9.16 -7.45
C GLU A 60 -5.12 8.12 -8.33
N SER A 61 -4.27 8.55 -9.25
CA SER A 61 -3.48 7.66 -10.11
C SER A 61 -2.49 6.83 -9.29
N VAL A 62 -1.75 7.47 -8.39
CA VAL A 62 -0.79 6.79 -7.50
C VAL A 62 -1.50 5.80 -6.58
N LEU A 63 -2.66 6.15 -6.03
CA LEU A 63 -3.45 5.26 -5.19
C LEU A 63 -3.96 4.05 -5.98
N ARG A 64 -4.38 4.24 -7.23
CA ARG A 64 -4.79 3.14 -8.12
C ARG A 64 -3.63 2.19 -8.40
N ASP A 65 -2.46 2.74 -8.72
CA ASP A 65 -1.25 1.96 -8.98
C ASP A 65 -0.77 1.22 -7.71
N ALA A 66 -0.85 1.87 -6.55
CA ALA A 66 -0.56 1.24 -5.26
C ALA A 66 -1.50 0.07 -4.96
N ARG A 67 -2.82 0.21 -5.22
CA ARG A 67 -3.78 -0.91 -5.08
C ARG A 67 -3.43 -2.07 -6.01
N SER A 68 -2.97 -1.79 -7.23
CA SER A 68 -2.49 -2.84 -8.15
C SER A 68 -1.26 -3.57 -7.59
N ALA A 69 -0.35 -2.85 -6.92
CA ALA A 69 0.83 -3.43 -6.27
C ALA A 69 0.41 -4.35 -5.11
N VAL A 70 -0.53 -3.90 -4.26
CA VAL A 70 -1.13 -4.71 -3.18
C VAL A 70 -1.76 -5.98 -3.73
N ALA A 71 -2.58 -5.87 -4.79
CA ALA A 71 -3.20 -7.03 -5.44
C ALA A 71 -2.15 -8.02 -5.98
N SER A 72 -1.05 -7.51 -6.53
CA SER A 72 0.07 -8.33 -7.02
C SER A 72 0.96 -8.91 -5.90
N LYS A 73 0.76 -8.50 -4.64
CA LYS A 73 1.56 -8.87 -3.47
C LYS A 73 3.06 -8.58 -3.63
N LYS A 74 3.42 -7.56 -4.39
CA LYS A 74 4.82 -7.21 -4.70
C LYS A 74 5.06 -5.73 -4.42
N HIS A 75 6.15 -5.43 -3.73
CA HIS A 75 6.64 -4.07 -3.61
C HIS A 75 6.97 -3.52 -5.00
N LYS A 76 6.67 -2.24 -5.23
CA LYS A 76 6.94 -1.58 -6.52
C LYS A 76 7.39 -0.16 -6.31
N HIS A 77 8.26 0.29 -7.20
CA HIS A 77 8.62 1.69 -7.34
C HIS A 77 7.90 2.22 -8.58
N PHE A 78 7.14 3.31 -8.43
CA PHE A 78 6.52 4.02 -9.53
C PHE A 78 7.24 5.35 -9.73
N ASN A 79 7.53 5.67 -10.98
CA ASN A 79 8.14 6.94 -11.37
C ASN A 79 7.14 7.67 -12.26
N TYR A 80 6.91 8.95 -11.97
CA TYR A 80 6.00 9.80 -12.71
C TYR A 80 6.78 11.03 -13.17
N GLU A 81 6.56 11.40 -14.43
CA GLU A 81 7.20 12.55 -15.07
C GLU A 81 6.12 13.42 -15.69
N GLU A 82 6.22 14.73 -15.46
CA GLU A 82 5.35 15.72 -16.08
C GLU A 82 6.11 17.02 -16.36
N VAL A 83 5.49 17.92 -17.12
CA VAL A 83 6.04 19.22 -17.49
C VAL A 83 6.44 20.05 -16.25
N ASP A 84 5.70 19.91 -15.15
CA ASP A 84 5.91 20.67 -13.90
C ASP A 84 6.90 20.00 -12.93
N GLY A 85 7.46 18.84 -13.29
CA GLY A 85 8.44 18.11 -12.49
C GLY A 85 8.24 16.58 -12.52
N ARG A 86 9.11 15.89 -11.81
CA ARG A 86 9.08 14.43 -11.66
C ARG A 86 9.03 14.02 -10.20
N PHE A 87 8.45 12.86 -9.92
CA PHE A 87 8.43 12.30 -8.58
C PHE A 87 8.41 10.78 -8.62
N SER A 88 8.88 10.17 -7.54
CA SER A 88 8.87 8.72 -7.39
C SER A 88 8.15 8.32 -6.11
N VAL A 89 7.46 7.19 -6.17
CA VAL A 89 6.71 6.64 -5.07
C VAL A 89 7.07 5.18 -4.88
N PHE A 90 7.47 4.82 -3.67
CA PHE A 90 7.69 3.44 -3.28
C PHE A 90 6.45 2.90 -2.58
N VAL A 91 5.97 1.75 -3.06
CA VAL A 91 4.82 1.04 -2.51
C VAL A 91 5.33 -0.22 -1.83
N GLU A 92 5.36 -0.18 -0.49
CA GLU A 92 5.76 -1.28 0.35
C GLU A 92 4.53 -2.11 0.75
N VAL A 93 4.32 -3.24 0.07
CA VAL A 93 3.20 -4.14 0.33
C VAL A 93 3.44 -4.99 1.59
N GLN A 94 2.50 -4.95 2.52
CA GLN A 94 2.35 -5.89 3.62
C GLN A 94 1.34 -6.98 3.19
N PRO A 95 1.81 -8.15 2.72
CA PRO A 95 0.92 -9.19 2.24
C PRO A 95 0.15 -9.81 3.42
N ARG A 96 -1.09 -10.21 3.16
CA ARG A 96 -1.83 -11.07 4.10
C ARG A 96 -1.02 -12.35 4.37
N PRO A 97 -0.82 -12.76 5.64
CA PRO A 97 -0.14 -14.00 5.96
C PRO A 97 -0.80 -15.19 5.24
N PRO A 98 -0.01 -16.09 4.61
CA PRO A 98 -0.57 -17.26 3.96
C PRO A 98 -1.24 -18.17 4.99
N HIS A 99 -2.41 -18.71 4.64
CA HIS A 99 -3.05 -19.76 5.43
C HIS A 99 -2.57 -21.10 4.92
N LEU A 100 -1.89 -21.87 5.78
CA LEU A 100 -1.51 -23.24 5.48
C LEU A 100 -2.75 -24.13 5.69
N ILE A 101 -3.25 -24.72 4.60
CA ILE A 101 -4.21 -25.82 4.66
C ILE A 101 -3.42 -27.11 4.49
N ILE A 102 -3.33 -27.93 5.52
CA ILE A 102 -2.79 -29.29 5.41
C ILE A 102 -3.98 -30.22 5.16
N ALA A 103 -4.13 -30.68 3.93
CA ALA A 103 -5.11 -31.69 3.56
C ALA A 103 -4.40 -33.03 3.31
N GLY A 104 -4.59 -33.98 4.23
CA GLY A 104 -4.20 -35.39 4.06
C GLY A 104 -2.86 -35.79 4.67
N ALA A 105 -2.92 -36.38 5.86
CA ALA A 105 -1.92 -37.35 6.34
C ALA A 105 -2.65 -38.49 7.09
N GLY A 106 -3.62 -39.11 6.43
CA GLY A 106 -4.40 -40.21 7.00
C GLY A 106 -5.90 -40.04 6.77
N HIS A 107 -6.48 -41.02 6.11
CA HIS A 107 -7.88 -41.45 6.16
C HIS A 107 -8.87 -40.57 6.95
N ILE A 108 -9.84 -40.05 6.20
CA ILE A 108 -11.14 -39.47 6.60
C ILE A 108 -11.08 -38.08 7.26
N ALA A 109 -11.45 -37.08 6.46
CA ALA A 109 -11.89 -35.77 6.93
C ALA A 109 -13.18 -35.92 7.76
N VAL A 110 -13.11 -35.59 9.05
CA VAL A 110 -14.28 -35.26 9.88
C VAL A 110 -14.01 -33.90 10.52
N PRO A 111 -14.91 -32.91 10.40
CA PRO A 111 -14.74 -31.62 11.03
C PRO A 111 -14.98 -31.75 12.54
N LEU A 112 -14.03 -31.26 13.35
CA LEU A 112 -14.23 -30.88 14.75
C LEU A 112 -14.15 -29.35 14.83
#